data_AF-A0A2T6DTT5-F1
#
_entry.id   AF-A0A2T6DTT5-F1
#
_cell.length_a   1.000
_cell.length_b   1.000
_cell.length_c   1.000
_cell.angle_alpha   90.00
_cell.angle_beta   90.00
_cell.angle_gamma   90.00
#
_symmetry.space_group_name_H-M   'P 1'
#
loop_
_entity.id
_entity.type
_entity.pdbx_description
1 polymer ?
#
loop_
_entity_poly.entity_id
_entity_poly.type
_entity_poly.pdbx_seq_one_letter_code
_entity_poly.pdbx_strand_id
1 'polypeptide(L)'
;MTLIIRDQLAIPPTWFSSFRDLTLYCAVFLRLDIVLESDDADRYYRWIKCRGGMDFVKDFVRPGSEDGVRLDVEHTYPRSVITDRIAPENVDRLIRQIRFVRGI
;
A
#
# COMPACT_ATOMS: atom_id res chain seq x y z
N MET A 1 -1.20 13.84 -0.29
CA MET A 1 -2.19 12.98 0.40
C MET A 1 -1.63 11.58 0.41
N THR A 2 -1.70 10.91 1.54
CA THR A 2 -0.93 9.69 1.79
C THR A 2 -1.78 8.45 1.48
N LEU A 3 -1.18 7.48 0.78
CA LEU A 3 -1.66 6.11 0.71
C LEU A 3 -0.85 5.29 1.71
N ILE A 4 -1.53 4.77 2.72
CA ILE A 4 -0.95 4.00 3.81
C ILE A 4 -1.23 2.53 3.50
N ILE A 5 -0.21 1.73 3.25
CA ILE A 5 -0.36 0.31 2.93
C ILE A 5 0.10 -0.51 4.14
N ARG A 6 -0.72 -1.45 4.61
CA ARG A 6 -0.31 -2.36 5.68
C ARG A 6 0.84 -3.23 5.21
N ASP A 7 1.88 -3.34 6.04
CA ASP A 7 3.11 -4.10 5.76
C ASP A 7 2.90 -5.54 5.26
N GLN A 8 1.88 -6.24 5.79
CA GLN A 8 1.47 -7.58 5.37
C GLN A 8 1.13 -7.68 3.87
N LEU A 9 0.67 -6.58 3.26
CA LEU A 9 0.35 -6.53 1.84
C LEU A 9 1.57 -6.37 0.94
N ALA A 10 2.77 -6.16 1.50
CA ALA A 10 4.01 -6.06 0.73
C ALA A 10 4.73 -7.41 0.54
N ILE A 11 4.20 -8.48 1.14
CA ILE A 11 4.79 -9.83 1.17
C ILE A 11 3.79 -10.89 0.66
N PRO A 12 4.24 -12.12 0.33
CA PRO A 12 3.30 -13.19 -0.04
C PRO A 12 2.18 -13.34 1.02
N PRO A 13 0.91 -13.52 0.61
CA PRO A 13 0.42 -13.94 -0.71
C PRO A 13 0.28 -12.83 -1.77
N THR A 14 0.71 -11.59 -1.51
CA THR A 14 0.79 -10.55 -2.55
C THR A 14 1.78 -10.94 -3.65
N TRP A 15 1.37 -10.70 -4.89
CA TRP A 15 2.25 -10.72 -6.05
C TRP A 15 3.07 -9.45 -6.06
N PHE A 16 4.38 -9.60 -5.88
CA PHE A 16 5.28 -8.46 -5.75
C PHE A 16 5.29 -7.54 -6.98
N SER A 17 5.13 -8.09 -8.19
CA SER A 17 4.94 -7.28 -9.40
C SER A 17 3.70 -6.40 -9.31
N SER A 18 2.57 -6.96 -8.87
CA SER A 18 1.32 -6.23 -8.68
C SER A 18 1.41 -5.17 -7.58
N PHE A 19 2.14 -5.44 -6.51
CA PHE A 19 2.46 -4.41 -5.50
C PHE A 19 3.23 -3.24 -6.12
N ARG A 20 4.25 -3.54 -6.93
CA ARG A 20 5.06 -2.52 -7.61
C ARG A 20 4.23 -1.74 -8.64
N ASP A 21 3.35 -2.40 -9.38
CA ASP A 21 2.46 -1.76 -10.35
C ASP A 21 1.43 -0.85 -9.66
N LEU A 22 0.84 -1.31 -8.56
CA LEU A 22 -0.10 -0.52 -7.77
C LEU A 22 0.59 0.72 -7.19
N THR A 23 1.77 0.55 -6.59
CA THR A 23 2.52 1.66 -5.99
C THR A 23 3.03 2.65 -7.04
N LEU A 24 3.54 2.17 -8.18
CA LEU A 24 3.84 3.00 -9.34
C LEU A 24 2.63 3.83 -9.76
N TYR A 25 1.48 3.18 -9.93
CA TYR A 25 0.28 3.86 -10.42
C TYR A 25 -0.17 4.95 -9.45
N CYS A 26 -0.25 4.61 -8.16
CA CYS A 26 -0.66 5.53 -7.11
C CYS A 26 0.32 6.70 -6.94
N ALA A 27 1.62 6.46 -7.01
CA ALA A 27 2.63 7.51 -6.89
C ALA A 27 2.64 8.44 -8.12
N VAL A 28 2.61 7.89 -9.33
CA VAL A 28 2.80 8.68 -10.56
C VAL A 28 1.49 9.30 -11.05
N PHE A 29 0.43 8.50 -11.19
CA PHE A 29 -0.83 8.99 -11.78
C PHE A 29 -1.74 9.63 -10.74
N LEU A 30 -1.81 9.06 -9.53
CA LEU A 30 -2.63 9.63 -8.46
C LEU A 30 -1.89 10.69 -7.63
N ARG A 31 -0.57 10.81 -7.79
CA ARG A 31 0.30 11.73 -7.03
C ARG A 31 0.13 11.55 -5.51
N LEU A 32 0.06 10.29 -5.08
CA LEU A 32 -0.04 9.93 -3.67
C LEU A 32 1.35 9.68 -3.09
N ASP A 33 1.50 10.08 -1.83
CA ASP A 33 2.68 9.72 -1.06
C ASP A 33 2.45 8.34 -0.45
N ILE A 34 3.28 7.37 -0.78
CA ILE A 34 3.07 5.99 -0.33
C ILE A 34 3.96 5.70 0.86
N VAL A 35 3.35 5.22 1.94
CA VAL A 35 4.06 4.76 3.14
C VAL A 35 3.61 3.35 3.50
N LEU A 36 4.50 2.59 4.11
CA LEU A 36 4.17 1.28 4.67
C LEU A 36 3.95 1.40 6.17
N GLU A 37 2.78 1.00 6.65
CA GLU A 37 2.47 1.01 8.06
C GLU A 37 2.85 -0.32 8.71
N SER A 38 3.81 -0.28 9.63
CA SER A 38 4.39 -1.49 10.24
C SER A 38 4.75 -1.30 11.71
N ASP A 39 4.53 -2.35 12.48
CA ASP A 39 5.07 -2.48 13.85
C ASP A 39 6.52 -2.99 13.85
N ASP A 40 6.94 -3.69 12.79
CA ASP A 40 8.27 -4.31 12.63
C ASP A 40 8.84 -3.96 11.23
N ALA A 41 9.11 -2.68 11.02
CA ALA A 41 9.53 -2.14 9.71
C ALA A 41 10.78 -2.81 9.15
N ASP A 42 11.76 -3.15 10.00
CA ASP A 42 13.04 -3.74 9.59
C ASP A 42 12.86 -5.04 8.82
N ARG A 43 11.94 -5.90 9.27
CA ARG A 43 11.65 -7.18 8.63
C ARG A 43 11.15 -6.99 7.21
N TYR A 44 10.16 -6.11 7.02
CA TYR A 44 9.54 -5.87 5.73
C TYR A 44 10.44 -5.07 4.80
N TYR A 45 11.17 -4.09 5.33
CA TYR A 45 12.16 -3.31 4.58
C TYR A 45 13.21 -4.21 3.91
N ARG A 46 13.79 -5.15 4.67
CA ARG A 46 14.78 -6.11 4.14
C ARG A 46 14.19 -6.96 3.02
N TRP A 47 12.91 -7.33 3.10
CA TRP A 47 12.25 -8.10 2.06
C TRP A 47 12.04 -7.29 0.77
N ILE A 48 11.48 -6.08 0.87
CA ILE A 48 11.08 -5.32 -0.33
C ILE A 48 12.24 -4.56 -0.97
N LYS A 49 13.23 -4.12 -0.19
CA LYS A 49 14.37 -3.33 -0.70
C LYS A 49 15.14 -4.08 -1.78
N CYS A 50 15.47 -5.36 -1.53
CA CYS A 50 16.22 -6.19 -2.47
C CYS A 50 15.45 -6.51 -3.77
N ARG A 51 14.16 -6.16 -3.84
CA ARG A 51 13.28 -6.43 -4.99
C ARG A 51 12.84 -5.16 -5.71
N GLY A 52 13.32 -3.98 -5.31
CA GLY A 52 12.89 -2.69 -5.86
C GLY A 52 11.54 -2.20 -5.33
N GLY A 53 11.08 -2.71 -4.19
CA GLY A 53 9.78 -2.34 -3.62
C GLY A 53 9.79 -0.97 -2.94
N MET A 54 10.98 -0.37 -2.81
CA MET A 54 11.17 0.98 -2.28
C MET A 54 11.10 2.06 -3.35
N ASP A 55 10.97 1.72 -4.64
CA ASP A 55 11.00 2.70 -5.75
C ASP A 55 9.94 3.82 -5.58
N PHE A 56 8.77 3.46 -5.04
CA PHE A 56 7.63 4.37 -4.86
C PHE A 56 7.17 4.49 -3.40
N VAL A 57 7.80 3.74 -2.48
CA VAL A 57 7.51 3.81 -1.05
C VAL A 57 8.45 4.81 -0.41
N LYS A 58 7.90 5.88 0.17
CA LYS A 58 8.70 6.94 0.81
C LYS A 58 9.34 6.49 2.11
N ASP A 59 8.56 5.87 2.98
CA ASP A 59 9.04 5.45 4.30
C ASP A 59 8.14 4.38 4.94
N PHE A 60 8.63 3.80 6.03
CA PHE A 60 7.85 3.02 6.98
C PHE A 60 7.39 3.92 8.13
N VAL A 61 6.11 3.81 8.49
CA VAL A 61 5.49 4.60 9.55
C VAL A 61 4.86 3.71 10.61
N ARG A 62 4.73 4.24 11.82
CA ARG A 62 4.09 3.50 12.92
C ARG A 62 2.57 3.48 12.74
N PRO A 63 1.87 2.44 13.24
CA PRO A 63 0.42 2.40 13.17
C PRO A 63 -0.25 3.65 13.75
N GLY A 64 -1.15 4.23 12.96
CA GLY A 64 -1.92 5.42 13.33
C GLY A 64 -1.13 6.74 13.33
N SER A 65 0.13 6.76 12.91
CA SER A 65 0.93 8.00 12.85
C SER A 65 0.63 8.89 11.64
N GLU A 66 0.11 8.31 10.55
CA GLU A 66 -0.24 9.03 9.32
C GLU A 66 -1.76 9.02 9.08
N ASP A 67 -2.26 10.11 8.48
CA ASP A 67 -3.65 10.23 8.00
C ASP A 67 -3.72 10.16 6.48
N GLY A 68 -4.70 9.42 5.96
CA GLY A 68 -4.81 9.18 4.53
C GLY A 68 -5.78 8.07 4.16
N VAL A 69 -5.69 7.59 2.92
CA VAL A 69 -6.38 6.38 2.47
C VAL A 69 -5.56 5.18 2.92
N ARG A 70 -6.22 4.20 3.54
CA ARG A 70 -5.58 2.98 4.02
C ARG A 70 -5.89 1.82 3.10
N LEU A 71 -4.87 1.06 2.73
CA LEU A 71 -5.02 -0.25 2.12
C LEU A 71 -4.63 -1.28 3.19
N ASP A 72 -5.62 -2.02 3.67
CA ASP A 72 -5.50 -2.81 4.89
C ASP A 72 -6.09 -4.21 4.69
N VAL A 73 -5.78 -5.10 5.63
CA VAL A 73 -6.34 -6.46 5.70
C VAL A 73 -7.58 -6.52 6.59
N GLU A 74 -7.74 -5.56 7.50
CA GLU A 74 -8.83 -5.51 8.47
C GLU A 74 -9.51 -4.13 8.50
N HIS A 75 -10.80 -4.10 8.84
CA HIS A 75 -11.60 -2.87 8.94
C HIS A 75 -11.36 -2.15 10.28
N THR A 76 -10.14 -1.68 10.51
CA THR A 76 -9.77 -0.99 11.76
C THR A 76 -9.93 0.54 11.67
N TYR A 77 -9.77 1.10 10.47
CA TYR A 77 -9.72 2.55 10.27
C TYR A 77 -10.79 3.06 9.29
N PRO A 78 -11.26 4.32 9.44
CA PRO A 78 -12.08 4.96 8.41
C PRO A 78 -11.27 5.16 7.13
N ARG A 79 -11.95 5.25 5.97
CA ARG A 79 -11.31 5.42 4.65
C ARG A 79 -10.31 4.30 4.30
N SER A 80 -10.70 3.07 4.61
CA SER A 80 -9.92 1.86 4.33
C SER A 80 -10.47 1.10 3.12
N VAL A 81 -9.58 0.69 2.24
CA VAL A 81 -9.81 -0.31 1.18
C VAL A 81 -9.27 -1.63 1.71
N ILE A 82 -10.13 -2.65 1.78
CA ILE A 82 -9.77 -3.93 2.38
C ILE A 82 -9.46 -4.96 1.29
N THR A 83 -8.33 -5.65 1.46
CA THR A 83 -7.91 -6.76 0.61
C THR A 83 -7.00 -7.71 1.38
N ASP A 84 -7.08 -9.00 1.07
CA ASP A 84 -6.21 -10.03 1.65
C ASP A 84 -4.83 -10.08 0.99
N ARG A 85 -4.77 -9.68 -0.29
CA ARG A 85 -3.54 -9.61 -1.10
C ARG A 85 -3.65 -8.61 -2.23
N ILE A 86 -2.51 -8.24 -2.80
CA ILE A 86 -2.44 -7.50 -4.07
C ILE A 86 -2.00 -8.49 -5.16
N ALA A 87 -2.81 -8.66 -6.20
CA ALA A 87 -2.60 -9.67 -7.23
C ALA A 87 -3.10 -9.16 -8.59
N PRO A 88 -2.63 -9.69 -9.73
CA PRO A 88 -2.98 -9.17 -11.05
C PRO A 88 -4.49 -9.05 -11.27
N GLU A 89 -5.26 -10.02 -10.77
CA GLU A 89 -6.71 -10.06 -10.89
C GLU A 89 -7.47 -8.97 -10.11
N ASN A 90 -6.82 -8.28 -9.16
CA ASN A 90 -7.49 -7.31 -8.29
C ASN A 90 -6.90 -5.88 -8.32
N VAL A 91 -5.75 -5.64 -8.95
CA VAL A 91 -5.10 -4.30 -8.99
C VAL A 91 -6.05 -3.22 -9.50
N ASP A 92 -6.75 -3.46 -10.62
CA ASP A 92 -7.69 -2.48 -11.18
C ASP A 92 -8.83 -2.14 -10.22
N ARG A 93 -9.33 -3.14 -9.48
CA ARG A 93 -10.37 -2.95 -8.47
C ARG A 93 -9.83 -2.09 -7.31
N LEU A 94 -8.63 -2.38 -6.83
CA LEU A 94 -7.99 -1.63 -5.75
C LEU A 94 -7.76 -0.17 -6.14
N ILE A 95 -7.28 0.09 -7.36
CA ILE A 95 -7.10 1.46 -7.89
C ILE A 95 -8.43 2.22 -7.88
N ARG A 96 -9.52 1.61 -8.36
CA ARG A 96 -10.85 2.24 -8.37
C ARG A 96 -11.34 2.54 -6.95
N GLN A 97 -11.15 1.61 -6.01
CA GLN A 97 -11.54 1.81 -4.62
C GLN A 97 -10.72 2.92 -3.94
N ILE A 98 -9.40 2.95 -4.16
CA ILE A 98 -8.52 4.01 -3.64
C ILE A 98 -8.96 5.39 -4.16
N ARG A 99 -9.33 5.47 -5.45
CA ARG A 99 -9.87 6.70 -6.04
C ARG A 99 -11.20 7.12 -5.41
N PHE A 100 -12.14 6.19 -5.28
CA PHE A 100 -13.44 6.46 -4.68
C PHE A 100 -13.33 6.95 -3.23
N VAL A 101 -12.53 6.26 -2.40
CA VAL A 101 -12.30 6.63 -0.99
C VAL A 101 -11.58 7.97 -0.86
N ARG A 102 -10.72 8.31 -1.84
CA ARG A 102 -10.11 9.62 -1.96
C ARG A 102 -11.10 10.73 -2.35
N GLY A 103 -12.23 10.39 -2.97
CA GLY A 103 -13.21 11.34 -3.50
C GLY A 103 -12.94 11.81 -4.93
N ILE A 104 -12.35 10.97 -5.79
CA ILE A 104 -12.01 11.25 -7.20
C ILE A 104 -12.47 10.11 -8.13
#